data_AF-A0A835ZD93-F1
#
_entry.id   AF-A0A835ZD93-F1
#
_cell.length_a   1.000
_cell.length_b   1.000
_cell.length_c   1.000
_cell.angle_alpha   90.00
_cell.angle_beta   90.00
_cell.angle_gamma   90.00
#
_symmetry.space_group_name_H-M   'P 1'
#
loop_
_entity.id
_entity.type
_entity.pdbx_description
1 polymer ?
#
loop_
_entity_poly.entity_id
_entity_poly.type
_entity_poly.pdbx_seq_one_letter_code
_entity_poly.pdbx_strand_id
1 'polypeptide(L)'
;MAAPGGNAGLILNSNNSKCRVKELKGAKVGCSALDWIYAACCYNKKSGFYSSWLLGTSASAPFVSGVAALITSQAERRLKPTQMARRLRMATDDVGQEGPDPLFGYGVIDASKILRK
;
A
#
# COMPACT_ATOMS: atom_id res chain seq x y z
N MET A 1 -9.09 -5.69 -0.37
CA MET A 1 -7.62 -5.76 -0.43
C MET A 1 -7.17 -4.38 -0.07
N ALA A 2 -6.51 -4.26 1.07
CA ALA A 2 -5.88 -3.03 1.48
C ALA A 2 -4.47 -2.96 0.86
N ALA A 3 -4.01 -1.74 0.62
CA ALA A 3 -2.62 -1.45 0.31
C ALA A 3 -2.21 -0.19 1.08
N PRO A 4 -0.91 0.05 1.28
CA PRO A 4 -0.43 1.29 1.87
C PRO A 4 -1.03 2.48 1.12
N GLY A 5 -1.33 3.58 1.80
CA GLY A 5 -2.12 4.67 1.25
C GLY A 5 -2.72 5.54 2.35
N GLY A 6 -2.90 4.93 3.52
CA GLY A 6 -3.12 5.59 4.78
C GLY A 6 -4.42 6.33 4.95
N ASN A 7 -4.65 6.75 6.19
CA ASN A 7 -5.83 7.49 6.61
C ASN A 7 -5.39 8.71 7.44
N ALA A 8 -6.22 9.76 7.46
CA ALA A 8 -6.00 10.94 8.28
C ALA A 8 -6.08 10.65 9.80
N GLY A 9 -6.65 9.50 10.19
CA GLY A 9 -6.88 9.13 11.59
C GLY A 9 -5.61 9.11 12.47
N LEU A 10 -4.44 8.73 11.94
CA LEU A 10 -3.20 8.68 12.73
C LEU A 10 -2.63 10.06 13.07
N ILE A 11 -2.96 11.11 12.29
CA ILE A 11 -2.60 12.50 12.62
C ILE A 11 -3.71 13.15 13.44
N LEU A 12 -4.97 12.95 13.06
CA LEU A 12 -6.10 13.67 13.65
C LEU A 12 -6.55 13.10 15.01
N ASN A 13 -6.48 11.79 15.22
CA ASN A 13 -6.98 11.13 16.43
C ASN A 13 -5.88 10.59 17.34
N SER A 14 -4.63 10.51 16.87
CA SER A 14 -3.55 9.85 17.61
C SER A 14 -2.44 10.78 18.11
N ASN A 15 -2.61 12.11 18.05
CA ASN A 15 -1.62 13.11 18.48
C ASN A 15 -0.19 12.84 17.96
N ASN A 16 -0.08 12.43 16.68
CA ASN A 16 1.21 12.10 16.07
C ASN A 16 1.98 11.02 16.86
N SER A 17 1.27 9.96 17.25
CA SER A 17 1.85 8.82 17.97
C SER A 17 3.10 8.30 17.25
N LYS A 18 4.11 7.94 18.05
CA LYS A 18 5.40 7.48 17.53
C LYS A 18 5.38 5.96 17.37
N CYS A 19 5.49 5.48 16.14
CA CYS A 19 5.63 4.08 15.79
C CYS A 19 7.10 3.66 15.85
N ARG A 20 7.35 2.42 16.32
CA ARG A 20 8.68 1.82 16.37
C ARG A 20 8.89 0.97 15.12
N VAL A 21 9.82 1.38 14.26
CA VAL A 21 10.15 0.63 13.03
C VAL A 21 11.25 -0.37 13.34
N LYS A 22 10.96 -1.67 13.20
CA LYS A 22 11.93 -2.74 13.52
C LYS A 22 13.10 -2.70 12.54
N GLU A 23 12.81 -2.40 11.28
CA GLU A 23 13.73 -2.30 10.15
C GLU A 23 14.72 -1.14 10.31
N LEU A 24 14.38 -0.11 11.11
CA LEU A 24 15.25 1.03 11.42
C LEU A 24 15.79 0.94 12.85
N LYS A 25 16.20 -0.26 13.31
CA LYS A 25 16.77 -0.49 14.66
C LYS A 25 15.89 0.05 15.80
N GLY A 26 14.58 0.03 15.62
CA GLY A 26 13.64 0.54 16.62
C GLY A 26 13.52 2.07 16.66
N ALA A 27 13.88 2.77 15.58
CA ALA A 27 13.66 4.19 15.45
C ALA A 27 12.18 4.54 15.69
N LYS A 28 11.95 5.63 16.44
CA LYS A 28 10.63 6.18 16.73
C LYS A 28 10.30 7.24 15.68
N VAL A 29 9.44 6.91 14.73
CA VAL A 29 8.95 7.84 13.70
C VAL A 29 7.48 8.14 13.93
N GLY A 30 6.97 9.26 13.43
CA GLY A 30 5.52 9.50 13.45
C GLY A 30 4.82 8.38 12.66
N CYS A 31 3.80 7.74 13.25
CA CYS A 31 3.07 6.65 12.59
C CYS A 31 2.50 7.07 11.23
N SER A 32 2.12 8.34 11.09
CA SER A 32 1.64 8.93 9.84
C SER A 32 2.67 8.91 8.71
N ALA A 33 3.96 9.01 9.02
CA ALA A 33 5.03 8.92 8.02
C ALA A 33 5.17 7.51 7.43
N LEU A 34 4.65 6.49 8.11
CA LEU A 34 4.62 5.10 7.64
C LEU A 34 3.32 4.74 6.92
N ASP A 35 2.30 5.57 7.06
CA ASP A 35 0.95 5.32 6.53
C ASP A 35 0.70 6.10 5.23
N TRP A 36 1.25 7.30 5.13
CA TRP A 36 1.16 8.16 3.94
C TRP A 36 2.16 7.75 2.86
N ILE A 37 1.88 8.18 1.64
CA ILE A 37 2.72 7.88 0.47
C ILE A 37 3.31 9.16 -0.08
N TYR A 38 4.64 9.18 -0.20
CA TYR A 38 5.33 10.27 -0.87
C TYR A 38 5.31 10.04 -2.38
N ALA A 39 4.59 10.89 -3.11
CA ALA A 39 4.43 10.76 -4.56
C ALA A 39 4.32 12.12 -5.24
N ALA A 40 4.65 12.14 -6.54
CA ALA A 40 4.34 13.28 -7.40
C ALA A 40 2.82 13.41 -7.53
N CYS A 41 2.26 14.51 -7.03
CA CYS A 41 0.81 14.67 -6.96
C CYS A 41 0.29 15.90 -7.69
N CYS A 42 1.14 16.91 -7.79
CA CYS A 42 0.65 18.27 -7.86
C CYS A 42 1.55 19.09 -8.78
N TYR A 43 0.94 19.99 -9.54
CA TYR A 43 1.62 20.84 -10.50
C TYR A 43 1.50 22.30 -10.08
N ASN A 44 2.62 23.00 -10.05
CA ASN A 44 2.69 24.44 -9.84
C ASN A 44 3.28 25.10 -11.09
N LYS A 45 2.65 26.18 -11.58
CA LYS A 45 3.14 26.91 -12.77
C LYS A 45 4.57 27.45 -12.61
N LYS A 46 5.03 27.75 -11.39
CA LYS A 46 6.37 28.31 -11.11
C LYS A 46 7.45 27.25 -10.92
N SER A 47 7.11 26.11 -10.32
CA SER A 47 8.09 25.08 -9.91
C SER A 47 7.88 23.73 -10.61
N GLY A 48 6.90 23.60 -11.51
CA GLY A 48 6.59 22.36 -12.20
C GLY A 48 5.89 21.34 -11.30
N PHE A 49 6.01 20.06 -11.65
CA PHE A 49 5.51 18.97 -10.81
C PHE A 49 6.36 18.85 -9.53
N TYR A 50 5.68 18.67 -8.40
CA TYR A 50 6.34 18.44 -7.12
C TYR A 50 5.76 17.22 -6.41
N SER A 51 6.57 16.66 -5.51
CA SER A 51 6.19 15.53 -4.67
C SER A 51 5.65 16.03 -3.35
N SER A 52 4.60 15.38 -2.86
CA SER A 52 4.02 15.62 -1.55
C SER A 52 3.63 14.29 -0.93
N TRP A 53 3.40 14.32 0.37
CA TRP A 53 2.73 13.21 1.03
C TRP A 53 1.24 13.20 0.66
N LEU A 54 0.76 12.03 0.27
CA LEU A 54 -0.63 11.73 -0.07
C LEU A 54 -1.19 10.70 0.89
N LEU A 55 -2.50 10.80 1.11
CA LEU A 55 -3.26 9.87 1.92
C LEU A 55 -4.58 9.50 1.24
N GLY A 56 -5.16 8.37 1.62
CA GLY A 56 -6.47 7.90 1.19
C GLY A 56 -6.42 6.70 0.24
N THR A 57 -7.59 6.13 -0.04
CA THR A 57 -7.74 4.94 -0.89
C THR A 57 -7.22 5.15 -2.33
N SER A 58 -7.23 6.39 -2.82
CA SER A 58 -6.62 6.78 -4.10
C SER A 58 -5.11 6.58 -4.12
N ALA A 59 -4.42 6.71 -2.97
CA ALA A 59 -2.99 6.42 -2.85
C ALA A 59 -2.72 4.90 -2.76
N SER A 60 -3.69 4.10 -2.28
CA SER A 60 -3.62 2.63 -2.28
C SER A 60 -3.81 2.00 -3.66
N ALA A 61 -4.64 2.59 -4.52
CA ALA A 61 -4.93 2.07 -5.86
C ALA A 61 -3.69 1.86 -6.77
N PRO A 62 -2.74 2.81 -6.90
CA PRO A 62 -1.54 2.61 -7.71
C PRO A 62 -0.61 1.53 -7.14
N PHE A 63 -0.60 1.29 -5.83
CA PHE A 63 0.18 0.20 -5.22
C PHE A 63 -0.32 -1.17 -5.68
N VAL A 64 -1.63 -1.43 -5.55
CA VAL A 64 -2.22 -2.69 -6.04
C VAL A 64 -2.01 -2.85 -7.55
N SER A 65 -2.13 -1.75 -8.31
CA SER A 65 -1.91 -1.76 -9.76
C SER A 65 -0.46 -2.09 -10.13
N GLY A 66 0.52 -1.55 -9.40
CA GLY A 66 1.94 -1.88 -9.58
C GLY A 66 2.24 -3.35 -9.27
N VAL A 67 1.64 -3.90 -8.22
CA VAL A 67 1.76 -5.33 -7.89
C VAL A 67 1.11 -6.21 -8.98
N ALA A 68 -0.05 -5.82 -9.51
CA ALA A 68 -0.68 -6.51 -10.63
C ALA A 68 0.21 -6.48 -11.90
N ALA A 69 0.92 -5.37 -12.14
CA ALA A 69 1.88 -5.26 -13.22
C ALA A 69 3.09 -6.21 -13.00
N LEU A 70 3.60 -6.33 -11.77
CA LEU A 70 4.66 -7.31 -11.44
C LEU A 70 4.20 -8.75 -11.69
N ILE A 71 2.98 -9.10 -11.25
CA ILE A 71 2.39 -10.43 -11.51
C ILE A 71 2.28 -10.69 -13.02
N THR A 72 1.90 -9.68 -13.79
CA THR A 72 1.78 -9.77 -15.25
C THR A 72 3.14 -9.93 -15.91
N SER A 73 4.16 -9.21 -15.43
CA SER A 73 5.55 -9.30 -15.92
C SER A 73 6.14 -10.70 -15.72
N GLN A 74 5.81 -11.37 -14.63
CA GLN A 74 6.22 -12.75 -14.38
C GLN A 74 5.34 -13.80 -15.05
N ALA A 75 4.20 -13.43 -15.61
CA ALA A 75 3.28 -14.37 -16.23
C ALA A 75 3.73 -14.66 -17.67
N GLU A 76 3.98 -15.94 -17.98
CA GLU A 76 4.33 -16.39 -19.33
C GLU A 76 3.20 -16.18 -20.36
N ARG A 77 1.96 -15.97 -19.89
CA ARG A 77 0.77 -15.78 -20.72
C ARG A 77 -0.14 -14.73 -20.11
N ARG A 78 -0.94 -14.07 -20.97
CA ARG A 78 -1.95 -13.09 -20.56
C ARG A 78 -2.92 -13.71 -19.54
N LEU A 79 -2.98 -13.13 -18.35
CA LEU A 79 -3.84 -13.59 -17.27
C LEU A 79 -5.30 -13.17 -17.50
N LYS A 80 -6.23 -14.08 -17.21
CA LYS A 80 -7.66 -13.71 -17.10
C LYS A 80 -7.87 -12.88 -15.82
N PRO A 81 -8.88 -11.97 -15.78
CA PRO A 81 -9.15 -11.18 -14.58
C PRO A 81 -9.34 -12.01 -13.31
N THR A 82 -9.97 -13.19 -13.42
CA THR A 82 -10.16 -14.12 -12.30
C THR A 82 -8.84 -14.72 -11.80
N GLN A 83 -7.90 -15.03 -12.70
CA GLN A 83 -6.57 -15.52 -12.35
C GLN A 83 -5.73 -14.43 -11.69
N MET A 84 -5.83 -13.19 -12.20
CA MET A 84 -5.17 -12.03 -11.60
C MET A 84 -5.69 -11.79 -10.18
N ALA A 85 -7.00 -11.75 -9.99
CA ALA A 85 -7.60 -11.58 -8.66
C ALA A 85 -7.14 -12.68 -7.68
N ARG A 86 -7.05 -13.94 -8.14
CA ARG A 86 -6.54 -15.03 -7.30
C ARG A 86 -5.07 -14.84 -6.93
N ARG A 87 -4.21 -14.44 -7.87
CA ARG A 87 -2.79 -14.19 -7.59
C ARG A 87 -2.59 -13.01 -6.64
N LEU A 88 -3.36 -11.95 -6.81
CA LEU A 88 -3.36 -10.82 -5.89
C LEU A 88 -3.77 -11.26 -4.48
N ARG A 89 -4.77 -12.14 -4.32
CA ARG A 89 -5.16 -12.70 -3.01
C ARG A 89 -4.08 -13.58 -2.39
N MET A 90 -3.33 -14.35 -3.18
CA MET A 90 -2.21 -15.12 -2.65
C MET A 90 -1.04 -14.23 -2.21
N ALA A 91 -0.99 -13.01 -2.72
CA ALA A 91 -0.01 -12.00 -2.37
C ALA A 91 -0.48 -11.05 -1.26
N THR A 92 -1.55 -11.37 -0.53
CA THR A 92 -1.97 -10.60 0.66
C THR A 92 -1.58 -11.30 1.95
N ASP A 93 -1.28 -10.52 2.98
CA ASP A 93 -1.28 -10.93 4.38
C ASP A 93 -2.66 -10.64 4.97
N ASP A 94 -3.31 -11.68 5.49
CA ASP A 94 -4.59 -11.53 6.18
C ASP A 94 -4.36 -10.79 7.50
N VAL A 95 -5.08 -9.69 7.70
CA VAL A 95 -4.95 -8.82 8.87
C VAL A 95 -6.33 -8.43 9.37
N GLY A 96 -6.48 -8.30 10.68
CA GLY A 96 -7.77 -8.00 11.29
C GLY A 96 -8.51 -9.28 11.69
N GLN A 97 -9.75 -9.45 11.21
CA GLN A 97 -10.51 -10.68 11.42
C GLN A 97 -10.01 -11.76 10.47
N GLU A 98 -10.06 -13.03 10.89
CA GLU A 98 -9.68 -14.15 10.03
C GLU A 98 -10.63 -14.23 8.82
N GLY A 99 -10.06 -14.24 7.63
CA GLY A 99 -10.81 -14.22 6.38
C GLY A 99 -11.28 -12.82 5.95
N PRO A 100 -12.11 -12.74 4.90
CA PRO A 100 -12.45 -11.47 4.29
C PRO A 100 -13.23 -10.54 5.23
N ASP A 101 -12.69 -9.35 5.53
CA ASP A 101 -13.31 -8.38 6.43
C ASP A 101 -13.73 -7.07 5.72
N PRO A 102 -14.65 -6.27 6.29
CA PRO A 102 -15.11 -5.03 5.65
C PRO A 102 -14.03 -3.93 5.53
N LEU A 103 -12.96 -3.99 6.33
CA LEU A 103 -11.94 -2.94 6.41
C LEU A 103 -10.72 -3.24 5.52
N PHE A 104 -10.19 -4.46 5.55
CA PHE A 104 -9.03 -4.87 4.75
C PHE A 104 -9.42 -5.77 3.55
N GLY A 105 -10.63 -6.30 3.52
CA GLY A 105 -11.05 -7.27 2.52
C GLY A 105 -10.26 -8.55 2.73
N TYR A 106 -9.50 -8.99 1.73
CA TYR A 106 -8.63 -10.18 1.84
C TYR A 106 -7.27 -9.90 2.53
N GLY A 107 -7.14 -8.78 3.26
CA GLY A 107 -5.88 -8.36 3.88
C GLY A 107 -5.05 -7.35 3.07
N VAL A 108 -3.79 -7.15 3.50
CA VAL A 108 -2.84 -6.16 2.98
C VAL A 108 -1.91 -6.78 1.94
N ILE A 109 -1.74 -6.13 0.80
CA ILE A 109 -0.88 -6.64 -0.28
C ILE A 109 0.62 -6.55 0.07
N ASP A 110 1.34 -7.65 -0.16
CA ASP A 110 2.79 -7.76 -0.02
C ASP A 110 3.41 -8.23 -1.35
N ALA A 111 4.14 -7.32 -2.01
CA ALA A 111 4.83 -7.60 -3.26
C ALA A 111 5.93 -8.68 -3.12
N SER A 112 6.51 -8.84 -1.93
CA SER A 112 7.59 -9.80 -1.68
C SER A 112 7.14 -11.24 -1.91
N LYS A 113 5.86 -11.54 -1.64
CA LYS A 113 5.24 -12.85 -1.88
C LYS A 113 5.18 -13.25 -3.35
N ILE A 114 5.30 -12.28 -4.26
CA ILE A 114 5.35 -12.52 -5.71
C ILE A 114 6.81 -12.63 -6.18
N LEU A 115 7.74 -11.95 -5.51
CA LEU A 115 9.14 -11.90 -5.90
C LEU A 115 9.98 -13.08 -5.37
N ARG A 116 9.55 -13.74 -4.30
CA ARG A 116 10.23 -14.93 -3.76
C ARG A 116 9.95 -16.14 -4.66
N LYS A 117 10.94 -16.49 -5.50
CA LYS A 117 11.07 -17.81 -6.13
C LYS A 117 11.85 -18.75 -5.21
#